data_AF-A0A1B6GTN4-F1
#
_entry.id   AF-A0A1B6GTN4-F1
#
_cell.length_a   1.000
_cell.length_b   1.000
_cell.length_c   1.000
_cell.angle_alpha   90.00
_cell.angle_beta   90.00
_cell.angle_gamma   90.00
#
_symmetry.space_group_name_H-M   'P 1'
#
loop_
_entity.id
_entity.type
_entity.pdbx_description
1 polymer ?
#
loop_
_entity_poly.entity_id
_entity_poly.type
_entity_poly.pdbx_seq_one_letter_code
_entity_poly.pdbx_strand_id
1 'polypeptide(L)'
;MEAEESDLRNLLQIFYEVSKFCEGVTGSTDAEFVFKSAQIVENTCSKLESLGALEDFESKLNQFWELKGLNGLTIQFFKNAVNEVLRRYITDCKFSDNDVKCAINQFLLIRSREDFVEVIKHLSDTHHSIELLKQNCSPTEILEYNAEILLGDLTKQLMRTNGSIEELNTSIINIFSDNRDSLKIFVRVLCLTDKCELSRCVQNVIAINISNHLGNPKNVTEFSYILDLGDKDFSDIVVRWKSLSETLMKIIEFSVEHLKCNYTESSYSWEYPGSEKGLAFEMIIALINKLKSVPEMSASIKELLHRLKEKGFEIIVEDILRICKLK
;
A
#
# COMPACT_ATOMS: atom_id res chain seq x y z
N MET A 1 -38.75 31.08 21.65
CA MET A 1 -39.66 30.94 20.50
C MET A 1 -39.14 31.62 19.23
N GLU A 2 -38.98 32.95 19.13
CA GLU A 2 -38.49 33.55 17.86
C GLU A 2 -37.01 33.24 17.54
N ALA A 3 -36.14 33.15 18.55
CA ALA A 3 -34.72 32.81 18.35
C ALA A 3 -34.51 31.34 17.92
N GLU A 4 -35.30 30.40 18.45
CA GLU A 4 -35.18 28.97 18.14
C GLU A 4 -35.68 28.63 16.73
N GLU A 5 -36.70 29.34 16.24
CA GLU A 5 -37.16 29.21 14.85
C GLU A 5 -36.14 29.76 13.84
N SER A 6 -35.40 30.81 14.21
CA SER A 6 -34.33 31.37 13.38
C SER A 6 -33.16 30.40 13.22
N ASP A 7 -32.75 29.75 14.30
CA ASP A 7 -31.61 28.81 14.30
C ASP A 7 -31.91 27.53 13.49
N LEU A 8 -33.14 26.99 13.60
CA LEU A 8 -33.55 25.83 12.82
C LEU A 8 -33.63 26.15 11.31
N ARG A 9 -34.14 27.33 10.93
CA ARG A 9 -34.17 27.75 9.52
C ARG A 9 -32.78 27.92 8.94
N ASN A 10 -31.85 28.51 9.70
CA ASN A 10 -30.45 28.64 9.29
C ASN A 10 -29.80 27.26 9.11
N LEU A 11 -30.08 26.31 10.01
CA LEU A 11 -29.59 24.95 9.90
C LEU A 11 -30.11 24.22 8.65
N LEU A 12 -31.43 24.26 8.41
CA LEU A 12 -32.04 23.64 7.22
C LEU A 12 -31.49 24.25 5.92
N GLN A 13 -31.17 25.56 5.94
CA GLN A 13 -30.52 26.23 4.81
C GLN A 13 -29.11 25.68 4.57
N ILE A 14 -28.33 25.37 5.61
CA ILE A 14 -26.98 24.79 5.47
C ILE A 14 -27.07 23.37 4.87
N PHE A 15 -28.01 22.53 5.35
CA PHE A 15 -28.26 21.21 4.76
C PHE A 15 -28.65 21.31 3.27
N TYR A 16 -29.48 22.30 2.93
CA TYR A 16 -29.90 22.55 1.56
C TYR A 16 -28.76 22.96 0.63
N GLU A 17 -27.87 23.85 1.08
CA GLU A 17 -26.73 24.27 0.27
C GLU A 17 -25.71 23.14 0.07
N VAL A 18 -25.49 22.29 1.07
CA VAL A 18 -24.67 21.07 0.92
C VAL A 18 -25.31 20.09 -0.06
N SER A 19 -26.63 19.87 0.02
CA SER A 19 -27.37 19.01 -0.93
C SER A 19 -27.18 19.48 -2.37
N LYS A 20 -27.43 20.78 -2.62
CA LYS A 20 -27.27 21.37 -3.95
C LYS A 20 -25.87 21.19 -4.52
N PHE A 21 -24.85 21.37 -3.69
CA PHE A 21 -23.46 21.22 -4.14
C PHE A 21 -23.18 19.79 -4.59
N CYS A 22 -23.56 18.82 -3.76
CA CYS A 22 -23.31 17.40 -4.01
C CYS A 22 -24.17 16.84 -5.14
N GLU A 23 -25.40 17.33 -5.33
CA GLU A 23 -26.25 16.99 -6.47
C GLU A 23 -25.82 17.69 -7.77
N GLY A 24 -24.83 18.59 -7.70
CA GLY A 24 -24.32 19.31 -8.87
C GLY A 24 -25.16 20.50 -9.32
N VAL A 25 -26.16 20.88 -8.53
CA VAL A 25 -27.04 22.03 -8.77
C VAL A 25 -26.27 23.35 -8.53
N THR A 26 -25.28 23.34 -7.64
CA THR A 26 -24.31 24.43 -7.47
C THR A 26 -22.89 23.97 -7.82
N GLY A 27 -22.07 24.90 -8.31
CA GLY A 27 -20.69 24.65 -8.75
C GLY A 27 -19.67 25.50 -8.01
N SER A 28 -19.90 25.78 -6.72
CA SER A 28 -19.03 26.66 -5.93
C SER A 28 -17.58 26.15 -5.96
N THR A 29 -16.65 27.00 -6.41
CA THR A 29 -15.21 26.72 -6.36
C THR A 29 -14.59 27.11 -5.00
N ASP A 30 -15.36 27.76 -4.12
CA ASP A 30 -14.94 28.08 -2.76
C ASP A 30 -14.99 26.84 -1.87
N ALA A 31 -13.90 26.06 -1.88
CA ALA A 31 -13.76 24.86 -1.09
C ALA A 31 -13.89 25.15 0.42
N GLU A 32 -13.37 26.27 0.92
CA GLU A 32 -13.41 26.59 2.36
C GLU A 32 -14.86 26.71 2.84
N PHE A 33 -15.69 27.47 2.11
CA PHE A 33 -17.11 27.63 2.45
C PHE A 33 -17.88 26.29 2.41
N VAL A 34 -17.66 25.48 1.37
CA VAL A 34 -18.39 24.22 1.19
C VAL A 34 -18.00 23.20 2.26
N PHE A 35 -16.70 23.05 2.56
CA PHE A 35 -16.22 22.14 3.59
C PHE A 35 -16.64 22.55 4.99
N LYS A 36 -16.62 23.86 5.30
CA LYS A 36 -17.15 24.38 6.58
C LYS A 36 -18.63 24.05 6.74
N SER A 37 -19.43 24.19 5.68
CA SER A 37 -20.85 23.86 5.68
C SER A 37 -21.09 22.37 5.89
N ALA A 38 -20.32 21.51 5.20
CA ALA A 38 -20.38 20.06 5.38
C ALA A 38 -20.00 19.62 6.80
N GLN A 39 -18.98 20.26 7.40
CA GLN A 39 -18.58 19.97 8.78
C GLN A 39 -19.68 20.36 9.79
N ILE A 40 -20.38 21.49 9.58
CA ILE A 40 -21.53 21.88 10.41
C ILE A 40 -22.64 20.83 10.32
N VAL A 41 -22.92 20.32 9.11
CA VAL A 41 -23.92 19.27 8.88
C VAL A 41 -23.56 17.99 9.64
N GLU A 42 -22.33 17.47 9.48
CA GLU A 42 -21.90 16.24 10.16
C GLU A 42 -21.92 16.38 11.69
N ASN A 43 -21.40 17.49 12.22
CA ASN A 43 -21.41 17.77 13.66
C ASN A 43 -22.84 17.85 14.21
N THR A 44 -23.77 18.38 13.41
CA THR A 44 -25.18 18.44 13.79
C THR A 44 -25.80 17.06 13.82
N CYS A 45 -25.56 16.23 12.80
CA CYS A 45 -26.01 14.84 12.77
C CYS A 45 -25.49 14.06 13.98
N SER A 46 -24.19 14.17 14.29
CA SER A 46 -23.57 13.53 15.45
C SER A 46 -24.20 13.99 16.77
N LYS A 47 -24.45 15.29 16.93
CA LYS A 47 -25.11 15.83 18.11
C LYS A 47 -26.54 15.34 18.25
N LEU A 48 -27.32 15.34 17.17
CA LEU A 48 -28.71 14.83 17.17
C LEU A 48 -28.77 13.35 17.52
N GLU A 49 -27.83 12.55 17.01
CA GLU A 49 -27.70 11.14 17.35
C GLU A 49 -27.38 10.94 18.83
N SER A 50 -26.45 11.71 19.40
CA SER A 50 -26.12 11.66 20.83
C SER A 50 -27.29 12.04 21.76
N LEU A 51 -28.24 12.83 21.25
CA LEU A 51 -29.44 13.27 21.96
C LEU A 51 -30.65 12.36 21.71
N GLY A 52 -30.53 11.34 20.86
CA GLY A 52 -31.65 10.49 20.44
C GLY A 52 -32.71 11.21 19.60
N ALA A 53 -32.37 12.36 19.00
CA ALA A 53 -33.28 13.22 18.25
C ALA A 53 -33.11 13.13 16.72
N LEU A 54 -32.30 12.18 16.24
CA LEU A 54 -31.94 12.06 14.83
C LEU A 54 -33.15 11.68 13.96
N GLU A 55 -33.98 10.74 14.41
CA GLU A 55 -35.17 10.28 13.66
C GLU A 55 -36.21 11.40 13.52
N ASP A 56 -36.46 12.14 14.60
CA ASP A 56 -37.35 13.29 14.59
C ASP A 56 -36.85 14.39 13.64
N PHE A 57 -35.54 14.64 13.63
CA PHE A 57 -34.94 15.58 12.70
C PHE A 57 -35.02 15.09 11.24
N GLU A 58 -34.78 13.81 10.98
CA GLU A 58 -34.91 13.21 9.64
C GLU A 58 -36.34 13.35 9.12
N SER A 59 -37.35 13.12 9.97
CA SER A 59 -38.77 13.37 9.62
C SER A 59 -39.01 14.83 9.22
N LYS A 60 -38.45 15.79 9.97
CA LYS A 60 -38.55 17.22 9.65
C LYS A 60 -37.80 17.62 8.38
N LEU A 61 -36.64 17.03 8.15
CA LEU A 61 -35.84 17.25 6.97
C LEU A 61 -36.57 16.75 5.71
N ASN A 62 -37.23 15.59 5.79
CA ASN A 62 -38.06 15.05 4.72
C ASN A 62 -39.27 15.93 4.42
N GLN A 63 -39.96 16.43 5.46
CA GLN A 63 -41.05 17.41 5.29
C GLN A 63 -40.55 18.68 4.58
N PHE A 64 -39.35 19.14 4.92
CA PHE A 64 -38.74 20.30 4.25
C PHE A 64 -38.47 20.03 2.77
N TRP A 65 -37.95 18.85 2.42
CA TRP A 65 -37.75 18.44 1.02
C TRP A 65 -39.06 18.39 0.24
N GLU A 66 -40.11 17.79 0.80
CA GLU A 66 -41.45 17.75 0.21
C GLU A 66 -42.00 19.15 -0.04
N LEU A 67 -41.89 20.06 0.94
CA LEU A 67 -42.32 21.45 0.80
C LEU A 67 -41.54 22.22 -0.27
N LYS A 68 -40.28 21.86 -0.52
CA LYS A 68 -39.46 22.43 -1.59
C LYS A 68 -39.68 21.74 -2.94
N GLY A 69 -40.43 20.64 -3.00
CA GLY A 69 -40.62 19.84 -4.20
C GLY A 69 -39.34 19.14 -4.66
N LEU A 70 -38.46 18.77 -3.71
CA LEU A 70 -37.16 18.17 -3.98
C LEU A 70 -37.11 16.72 -3.45
N ASN A 71 -36.37 15.86 -4.16
CA ASN A 71 -35.96 14.57 -3.63
C ASN A 71 -34.61 14.74 -2.93
N GLY A 72 -34.63 15.20 -1.68
CA GLY A 72 -33.40 15.50 -0.95
C GLY A 72 -32.58 14.26 -0.58
N LEU A 73 -31.32 14.48 -0.24
CA LEU A 73 -30.40 13.44 0.21
C LEU A 73 -30.79 12.87 1.58
N THR A 74 -30.43 11.62 1.84
CA THR A 74 -30.77 10.91 3.09
C THR A 74 -29.94 11.39 4.27
N ILE A 75 -30.39 11.13 5.50
CA ILE A 75 -29.59 11.49 6.69
C ILE A 75 -28.23 10.78 6.72
N GLN A 76 -28.14 9.58 6.13
CA GLN A 76 -26.89 8.83 6.02
C GLN A 76 -25.87 9.52 5.10
N PHE A 77 -26.34 10.21 4.06
CA PHE A 77 -25.48 11.07 3.26
C PHE A 77 -24.90 12.19 4.12
N PHE A 78 -25.75 12.88 4.87
CA PHE A 78 -25.35 14.03 5.69
C PHE A 78 -24.43 13.66 6.86
N LYS A 79 -24.50 12.42 7.36
CA LYS A 79 -23.53 11.88 8.33
C LYS A 79 -22.10 11.81 7.79
N ASN A 80 -21.92 11.75 6.46
CA ASN A 80 -20.64 11.66 5.77
C ASN A 80 -20.44 12.82 4.77
N ALA A 81 -21.07 13.98 5.01
CA ALA A 81 -21.10 15.09 4.07
C ALA A 81 -19.70 15.57 3.63
N VAL A 82 -18.70 15.55 4.51
CA VAL A 82 -17.33 15.98 4.20
C VAL A 82 -16.68 15.04 3.17
N ASN A 83 -16.91 13.73 3.31
CA ASN A 83 -16.42 12.73 2.36
C ASN A 83 -17.10 12.89 1.00
N GLU A 84 -18.41 13.10 0.99
CA GLU A 84 -19.18 13.26 -0.25
C GLU A 84 -18.85 14.56 -1.00
N VAL A 85 -18.59 15.66 -0.28
CA VAL A 85 -18.10 16.90 -0.88
C VAL A 85 -16.75 16.68 -1.57
N LEU A 86 -15.80 16.01 -0.91
CA LEU A 86 -14.50 15.72 -1.53
C LEU A 86 -14.66 14.84 -2.79
N ARG A 87 -15.51 13.81 -2.72
CA ARG A 87 -15.82 12.95 -3.88
C ARG A 87 -16.35 13.76 -5.05
N ARG A 88 -17.23 14.73 -4.79
CA ARG A 88 -17.78 15.62 -5.83
C ARG A 88 -16.70 16.45 -6.51
N TYR A 89 -15.81 17.07 -5.74
CA TYR A 89 -14.70 17.87 -6.30
C TYR A 89 -13.82 17.03 -7.22
N ILE A 90 -13.55 15.77 -6.85
CA ILE A 90 -12.65 14.89 -7.59
C ILE A 90 -13.31 14.27 -8.84
N THR A 91 -14.60 13.95 -8.76
CA THR A 91 -15.29 13.19 -9.82
C THR A 91 -15.93 14.06 -10.89
N ASP A 92 -16.26 15.30 -10.57
CA ASP A 92 -16.94 16.20 -11.50
C ASP A 92 -15.93 16.94 -12.39
N CYS A 93 -16.04 16.73 -13.71
CA CYS A 93 -15.14 17.32 -14.71
C CYS A 93 -15.23 18.84 -14.83
N LYS A 94 -16.17 19.48 -14.13
CA LYS A 94 -16.30 20.95 -14.08
C LYS A 94 -15.24 21.63 -13.20
N PHE A 95 -14.60 20.91 -12.27
CA PHE A 95 -13.59 21.45 -11.37
C PHE A 95 -12.20 21.32 -11.96
N SER A 96 -11.37 22.36 -11.79
CA SER A 96 -9.98 22.34 -12.23
C SER A 96 -9.08 21.62 -11.22
N ASP A 97 -7.88 21.21 -11.64
CA ASP A 97 -6.87 20.62 -10.74
C ASP A 97 -6.56 21.50 -9.53
N ASN A 98 -6.61 22.83 -9.70
CA ASN A 98 -6.41 23.77 -8.61
C ASN A 98 -7.57 23.74 -7.61
N ASP A 99 -8.82 23.63 -8.09
CA ASP A 99 -10.00 23.50 -7.22
C ASP A 99 -9.94 22.19 -6.44
N VAL A 100 -9.56 21.09 -7.11
CA VAL A 100 -9.34 19.79 -6.47
C VAL A 100 -8.25 19.88 -5.41
N LYS A 101 -7.12 20.52 -5.70
CA LYS A 101 -6.03 20.70 -4.72
C LYS A 101 -6.48 21.52 -3.51
N CYS A 102 -7.23 22.59 -3.72
CA CYS A 102 -7.81 23.37 -2.62
C CYS A 102 -8.78 22.53 -1.78
N ALA A 103 -9.64 21.73 -2.42
CA ALA A 103 -10.56 20.82 -1.75
C ALA A 103 -9.84 19.77 -0.90
N ILE A 104 -8.75 19.17 -1.42
CA ILE A 104 -7.94 18.20 -0.67
C ILE A 104 -7.32 18.85 0.56
N ASN A 105 -6.78 20.06 0.43
CA ASN A 105 -6.23 20.78 1.59
C ASN A 105 -7.29 21.05 2.66
N GLN A 106 -8.49 21.49 2.26
CA GLN A 106 -9.59 21.72 3.20
C GLN A 106 -10.07 20.42 3.86
N PHE A 107 -10.15 19.33 3.11
CA PHE A 107 -10.46 18.01 3.66
C PHE A 107 -9.44 17.59 4.72
N LEU A 108 -8.14 17.72 4.45
CA LEU A 108 -7.07 17.33 5.38
C LEU A 108 -6.96 18.23 6.63
N LEU A 109 -7.58 19.42 6.62
CA LEU A 109 -7.74 20.25 7.82
C LEU A 109 -8.85 19.74 8.75
N ILE A 110 -9.80 18.97 8.22
CA ILE A 110 -10.98 18.48 8.93
C ILE A 110 -10.86 16.99 9.30
N ARG A 111 -10.24 16.20 8.41
CA ARG A 111 -10.14 14.74 8.46
C ARG A 111 -8.70 14.28 8.41
N SER A 112 -8.45 13.03 8.81
CA SER A 112 -7.10 12.49 8.79
C SER A 112 -6.66 12.12 7.37
N ARG A 113 -5.38 11.83 7.20
CA ARG A 113 -4.85 11.36 5.92
C ARG A 113 -5.37 9.96 5.58
N GLU A 114 -5.60 9.14 6.59
CA GLU A 114 -6.19 7.81 6.46
C GLU A 114 -7.61 7.89 5.89
N ASP A 115 -8.44 8.83 6.40
CA ASP A 115 -9.79 9.11 5.88
C ASP A 115 -9.72 9.55 4.40
N PHE A 116 -8.72 10.38 4.06
CA PHE A 116 -8.51 10.82 2.67
C PHE A 116 -8.22 9.63 1.75
N VAL A 117 -7.30 8.74 2.16
CA VAL A 117 -6.96 7.53 1.41
C VAL A 117 -8.19 6.64 1.22
N GLU A 118 -9.02 6.48 2.25
CA GLU A 118 -10.27 5.71 2.16
C GLU A 118 -11.25 6.32 1.13
N VAL A 119 -11.42 7.65 1.15
CA VAL A 119 -12.24 8.35 0.15
C VAL A 119 -11.75 8.11 -1.27
N ILE A 120 -10.44 8.23 -1.52
CA ILE A 120 -9.88 8.00 -2.86
C ILE A 120 -9.99 6.52 -3.27
N LYS A 121 -9.75 5.58 -2.35
CA LYS A 121 -9.91 4.13 -2.61
C LYS A 121 -11.34 3.81 -3.04
N HIS A 122 -12.34 4.44 -2.44
CA HIS A 122 -13.75 4.26 -2.81
C HIS A 122 -14.12 4.79 -4.20
N LEU A 123 -13.36 5.75 -4.75
CA LEU A 123 -13.65 6.32 -6.07
C LEU A 123 -13.33 5.37 -7.24
N SER A 124 -12.52 4.31 -7.02
CA SER A 124 -12.22 3.19 -7.93
C SER A 124 -11.69 3.52 -9.35
N ASP A 125 -10.47 3.04 -9.65
CA ASP A 125 -9.83 2.78 -10.96
C ASP A 125 -9.83 3.85 -12.07
N THR A 126 -9.94 5.13 -11.74
CA THR A 126 -9.62 6.19 -12.73
C THR A 126 -8.14 6.57 -12.64
N HIS A 127 -7.49 6.76 -13.80
CA HIS A 127 -6.10 7.24 -13.88
C HIS A 127 -5.88 8.50 -13.02
N HIS A 128 -6.89 9.38 -12.95
CA HIS A 128 -6.91 10.57 -12.12
C HIS A 128 -6.86 10.28 -10.61
N SER A 129 -7.58 9.27 -10.11
CA SER A 129 -7.53 8.86 -8.69
C SER A 129 -6.14 8.34 -8.29
N ILE A 130 -5.49 7.63 -9.21
CA ILE A 130 -4.11 7.13 -9.05
C ILE A 130 -3.12 8.30 -9.01
N GLU A 131 -3.29 9.31 -9.85
CA GLU A 131 -2.45 10.52 -9.85
C GLU A 131 -2.62 11.35 -8.58
N LEU A 132 -3.86 11.49 -8.07
CA LEU A 132 -4.13 12.20 -6.83
C LEU A 132 -3.50 11.50 -5.61
N LEU A 133 -3.52 10.15 -5.56
CA LEU A 133 -2.77 9.40 -4.55
C LEU A 133 -1.26 9.60 -4.71
N LYS A 134 -0.74 9.62 -5.94
CA LYS A 134 0.69 9.84 -6.19
C LYS A 134 1.19 11.22 -5.73
N GLN A 135 0.35 12.24 -5.82
CA GLN A 135 0.70 13.61 -5.41
C GLN A 135 0.58 13.85 -3.90
N ASN A 136 -0.29 13.08 -3.22
CA ASN A 136 -0.69 13.37 -1.84
C ASN A 136 -0.38 12.26 -0.84
N CYS A 137 0.20 11.14 -1.27
CA CYS A 137 0.66 10.05 -0.40
C CYS A 137 2.18 9.91 -0.44
N SER A 138 2.75 9.36 0.62
CA SER A 138 4.16 8.97 0.66
C SER A 138 4.45 7.89 -0.39
N PRO A 139 5.71 7.76 -0.86
CA PRO A 139 6.11 6.70 -1.77
C PRO A 139 5.72 5.29 -1.31
N THR A 140 5.72 5.05 0.01
CA THR A 140 5.33 3.77 0.62
C THR A 140 3.83 3.50 0.48
N GLU A 141 2.98 4.49 0.76
CA GLU A 141 1.53 4.38 0.62
C GLU A 141 1.11 4.17 -0.85
N ILE A 142 1.81 4.81 -1.79
CA ILE A 142 1.60 4.60 -3.23
C ILE A 142 1.96 3.15 -3.62
N LEU A 143 3.07 2.64 -3.07
CA LEU A 143 3.50 1.27 -3.31
C LEU A 143 2.51 0.25 -2.76
N GLU A 144 1.98 0.47 -1.56
CA GLU A 144 0.92 -0.35 -0.95
C GLU A 144 -0.35 -0.37 -1.79
N TYR A 145 -0.80 0.80 -2.22
CA TYR A 145 -2.00 0.91 -3.05
C TYR A 145 -1.84 0.20 -4.40
N ASN A 146 -0.71 0.39 -5.09
CA ASN A 146 -0.43 -0.31 -6.34
C ASN A 146 -0.36 -1.83 -6.14
N ALA A 147 0.14 -2.30 -5.00
CA ALA A 147 0.13 -3.71 -4.66
C ALA A 147 -1.29 -4.24 -4.42
N GLU A 148 -2.15 -3.48 -3.74
CA GLU A 148 -3.55 -3.86 -3.53
C GLU A 148 -4.32 -3.98 -4.85
N ILE A 149 -4.13 -3.02 -5.78
CA ILE A 149 -4.71 -3.07 -7.14
C ILE A 149 -4.21 -4.30 -7.87
N LEU A 150 -2.88 -4.49 -7.95
CA LEU A 150 -2.28 -5.59 -8.69
C LEU A 150 -2.77 -6.95 -8.18
N LEU A 151 -2.84 -7.13 -6.86
CA LEU A 151 -3.38 -8.36 -6.28
C LEU A 151 -4.86 -8.55 -6.62
N GLY A 152 -5.65 -7.47 -6.57
CA GLY A 152 -7.07 -7.49 -6.94
C GLY A 152 -7.30 -7.90 -8.39
N ASP A 153 -6.54 -7.32 -9.32
CA ASP A 153 -6.70 -7.57 -10.76
C ASP A 153 -6.23 -8.97 -11.15
N LEU A 154 -5.10 -9.43 -10.64
CA LEU A 154 -4.62 -10.80 -10.86
C LEU A 154 -5.57 -11.84 -10.25
N THR A 155 -6.19 -11.54 -9.10
CA THR A 155 -7.21 -12.41 -8.49
C THR A 155 -8.47 -12.49 -9.35
N LYS A 156 -8.97 -11.33 -9.84
CA LYS A 156 -10.10 -11.28 -10.79
C LYS A 156 -9.77 -12.03 -12.09
N GLN A 157 -8.56 -11.91 -12.59
CA GLN A 157 -8.11 -12.63 -13.78
C GLN A 157 -8.15 -14.13 -13.54
N LEU A 158 -7.58 -14.61 -12.43
CA LEU A 158 -7.60 -16.04 -12.08
C LEU A 158 -9.03 -16.59 -11.99
N MET A 159 -9.98 -15.80 -11.49
CA MET A 159 -11.41 -16.17 -11.52
C MET A 159 -11.97 -16.28 -12.94
N ARG A 160 -11.68 -15.30 -13.81
CA ARG A 160 -12.16 -15.26 -15.20
C ARG A 160 -11.61 -16.41 -16.04
N THR A 161 -10.38 -16.84 -15.75
CA THR A 161 -9.70 -17.94 -16.44
C THR A 161 -9.97 -19.30 -15.78
N ASN A 162 -10.98 -19.37 -14.90
CA ASN A 162 -11.40 -20.59 -14.18
C ASN A 162 -10.24 -21.28 -13.43
N GLY A 163 -9.34 -20.50 -12.84
CA GLY A 163 -8.21 -21.00 -12.06
C GLY A 163 -6.97 -21.38 -12.88
N SER A 164 -6.87 -20.97 -14.16
CA SER A 164 -5.69 -21.27 -14.98
C SER A 164 -4.42 -20.60 -14.46
N ILE A 165 -3.56 -21.38 -13.80
CA ILE A 165 -2.28 -20.93 -13.25
C ILE A 165 -1.28 -20.57 -14.36
N GLU A 166 -1.34 -21.25 -15.50
CA GLU A 166 -0.44 -20.98 -16.64
C GLU A 166 -0.67 -19.57 -17.23
N GLU A 167 -1.94 -19.17 -17.37
CA GLU A 167 -2.30 -17.84 -17.85
C GLU A 167 -1.95 -16.75 -16.84
N LEU A 168 -2.20 -17.01 -15.54
CA LEU A 168 -1.79 -16.13 -14.46
C LEU A 168 -0.26 -15.94 -14.45
N ASN A 169 0.49 -17.04 -14.57
CA ASN A 169 1.94 -17.02 -14.57
C ASN A 169 2.49 -16.23 -15.77
N THR A 170 1.91 -16.43 -16.96
CA THR A 170 2.27 -15.66 -18.16
C THR A 170 2.04 -14.16 -17.96
N SER A 171 0.92 -13.80 -17.33
CA SER A 171 0.58 -12.40 -17.07
C SER A 171 1.54 -11.76 -16.06
N ILE A 172 1.88 -12.48 -15.00
CA ILE A 172 2.88 -12.03 -14.02
C ILE A 172 4.24 -11.83 -14.69
N ILE A 173 4.69 -12.77 -15.53
CA ILE A 173 5.97 -12.66 -16.26
C ILE A 173 5.98 -11.43 -17.15
N ASN A 174 4.90 -11.17 -17.90
CA ASN A 174 4.81 -9.99 -18.77
C ASN A 174 4.90 -8.67 -17.96
N ILE A 175 4.18 -8.58 -16.83
CA ILE A 175 4.24 -7.40 -15.96
C ILE A 175 5.64 -7.20 -15.36
N PHE A 176 6.32 -8.31 -15.03
CA PHE A 176 7.71 -8.29 -14.56
C PHE A 176 8.68 -7.80 -15.62
N SER A 177 8.52 -8.23 -16.88
CA SER A 177 9.43 -7.87 -17.97
C SER A 177 9.26 -6.42 -18.43
N ASP A 178 8.06 -5.87 -18.34
CA ASP A 178 7.74 -4.56 -18.89
C ASP A 178 8.27 -3.39 -18.04
N ASN A 179 8.48 -3.60 -16.73
CA ASN A 179 8.95 -2.53 -15.84
C ASN A 179 9.77 -3.09 -14.65
N ARG A 180 11.01 -2.63 -14.48
CA ARG A 180 11.86 -3.02 -13.33
C ARG A 180 11.28 -2.62 -11.98
N ASP A 181 10.52 -1.52 -11.91
CA ASP A 181 9.86 -1.11 -10.66
C ASP A 181 8.68 -2.04 -10.29
N SER A 182 8.22 -2.90 -11.20
CA SER A 182 7.21 -3.92 -10.90
C SER A 182 7.67 -4.86 -9.79
N LEU A 183 8.97 -5.17 -9.68
CA LEU A 183 9.49 -6.05 -8.61
C LEU A 183 9.20 -5.49 -7.21
N LYS A 184 9.32 -4.17 -7.00
CA LYS A 184 8.96 -3.54 -5.71
C LYS A 184 7.48 -3.75 -5.39
N ILE A 185 6.62 -3.59 -6.40
CA ILE A 185 5.17 -3.77 -6.24
C ILE A 185 4.87 -5.23 -5.91
N PHE A 186 5.47 -6.19 -6.63
CA PHE A 186 5.30 -7.62 -6.37
C PHE A 186 5.79 -8.04 -4.99
N VAL A 187 6.94 -7.52 -4.53
CA VAL A 187 7.41 -7.74 -3.16
C VAL A 187 6.40 -7.18 -2.15
N ARG A 188 5.83 -5.99 -2.40
CA ARG A 188 4.80 -5.42 -1.54
C ARG A 188 3.50 -6.24 -1.55
N VAL A 189 3.12 -6.84 -2.67
CA VAL A 189 1.98 -7.78 -2.75
C VAL A 189 2.15 -8.96 -1.79
N LEU A 190 3.37 -9.47 -1.63
CA LEU A 190 3.64 -10.57 -0.69
C LEU A 190 3.47 -10.15 0.79
N CYS A 191 3.52 -8.86 1.10
CA CYS A 191 3.33 -8.31 2.44
C CYS A 191 1.85 -8.07 2.77
N LEU A 192 0.95 -8.12 1.78
CA LEU A 192 -0.47 -7.91 2.01
C LEU A 192 -1.11 -9.10 2.73
N THR A 193 -2.04 -8.80 3.63
CA THR A 193 -2.84 -9.83 4.31
C THR A 193 -3.77 -10.53 3.32
N ASP A 194 -3.81 -11.86 3.38
CA ASP A 194 -4.66 -12.67 2.51
C ASP A 194 -6.14 -12.31 2.71
N LYS A 195 -6.82 -12.00 1.61
CA LYS A 195 -8.27 -11.73 1.62
C LYS A 195 -9.07 -13.02 1.38
N CYS A 196 -8.53 -13.94 0.57
CA CYS A 196 -9.16 -15.21 0.25
C CYS A 196 -8.13 -16.26 -0.25
N GLU A 197 -8.58 -17.50 -0.47
CA GLU A 197 -7.71 -18.57 -1.00
C GLU A 197 -7.16 -18.23 -2.39
N LEU A 198 -7.94 -17.57 -3.24
CA LEU A 198 -7.50 -17.16 -4.57
C LEU A 198 -6.40 -16.08 -4.50
N SER A 199 -6.51 -15.10 -3.60
CA SER A 199 -5.45 -14.09 -3.43
C SER A 199 -4.15 -14.73 -2.93
N ARG A 200 -4.25 -15.72 -2.03
CA ARG A 200 -3.11 -16.51 -1.58
C ARG A 200 -2.48 -17.31 -2.72
N CYS A 201 -3.30 -17.89 -3.61
CA CYS A 201 -2.82 -18.58 -4.81
C CYS A 201 -2.04 -17.63 -5.73
N VAL A 202 -2.54 -16.42 -5.96
CA VAL A 202 -1.84 -15.38 -6.73
C VAL A 202 -0.51 -15.02 -6.08
N GLN A 203 -0.50 -14.77 -4.76
CA GLN A 203 0.73 -14.46 -4.02
C GLN A 203 1.77 -15.59 -4.10
N ASN A 204 1.34 -16.86 -4.07
CA ASN A 204 2.24 -18.00 -4.28
C ASN A 204 2.92 -17.95 -5.66
N VAL A 205 2.16 -17.71 -6.73
CA VAL A 205 2.72 -17.62 -8.09
C VAL A 205 3.67 -16.43 -8.20
N ILE A 206 3.34 -15.30 -7.58
CA ILE A 206 4.23 -14.13 -7.49
C ILE A 206 5.53 -14.49 -6.77
N ALA A 207 5.46 -15.16 -5.61
CA ALA A 207 6.63 -15.56 -4.84
C ALA A 207 7.56 -16.49 -5.64
N ILE A 208 7.00 -17.43 -6.41
CA ILE A 208 7.75 -18.31 -7.32
C ILE A 208 8.46 -17.48 -8.40
N ASN A 209 7.77 -16.52 -9.03
CA ASN A 209 8.37 -15.68 -10.06
C ASN A 209 9.50 -14.79 -9.51
N ILE A 210 9.30 -14.18 -8.33
CA ILE A 210 10.35 -13.44 -7.63
C ILE A 210 11.55 -14.37 -7.37
N SER A 211 11.30 -15.58 -6.86
CA SER A 211 12.35 -16.56 -6.55
C SER A 211 13.14 -16.94 -7.81
N ASN A 212 12.46 -17.22 -8.93
CA ASN A 212 13.09 -17.54 -10.20
C ASN A 212 13.91 -16.37 -10.76
N HIS A 213 13.37 -15.15 -10.65
CA HIS A 213 14.04 -13.93 -11.10
C HIS A 213 15.32 -13.66 -10.31
N LEU A 214 15.26 -13.73 -8.98
CA LEU A 214 16.40 -13.51 -8.08
C LEU A 214 17.41 -14.67 -8.11
N GLY A 215 16.95 -15.88 -8.44
CA GLY A 215 17.80 -17.04 -8.65
C GLY A 215 18.72 -16.92 -9.87
N ASN A 216 18.49 -15.94 -10.76
CA ASN A 216 19.40 -15.61 -11.84
C ASN A 216 20.55 -14.71 -11.33
N PRO A 217 21.82 -15.14 -11.43
CA PRO A 217 22.97 -14.34 -10.98
C PRO A 217 23.04 -12.93 -11.57
N LYS A 218 22.42 -12.69 -12.74
CA LYS A 218 22.37 -11.37 -13.37
C LYS A 218 21.51 -10.37 -12.61
N ASN A 219 20.55 -10.84 -11.82
CA ASN A 219 19.52 -10.06 -11.14
C ASN A 219 19.66 -10.10 -9.62
N VAL A 220 20.69 -10.79 -9.10
CA VAL A 220 20.87 -11.07 -7.68
C VAL A 220 20.87 -9.81 -6.82
N THR A 221 21.36 -8.68 -7.34
CA THR A 221 21.39 -7.39 -6.62
C THR A 221 20.01 -6.77 -6.41
N GLU A 222 19.00 -7.19 -7.18
CA GLU A 222 17.62 -6.69 -7.05
C GLU A 222 16.89 -7.25 -5.81
N PHE A 223 17.54 -8.15 -5.06
CA PHE A 223 17.03 -8.60 -3.75
C PHE A 223 16.98 -7.46 -2.72
N SER A 224 17.66 -6.32 -2.96
CA SER A 224 17.66 -5.17 -2.05
C SER A 224 16.25 -4.72 -1.69
N TYR A 225 15.28 -4.83 -2.60
CA TYR A 225 13.88 -4.49 -2.32
C TYR A 225 13.24 -5.36 -1.23
N ILE A 226 13.71 -6.59 -1.05
CA ILE A 226 13.32 -7.47 0.05
C ILE A 226 14.07 -7.08 1.33
N LEU A 227 15.35 -6.74 1.20
CA LEU A 227 16.18 -6.30 2.33
C LEU A 227 15.72 -4.96 2.92
N ASP A 228 15.09 -4.10 2.12
CA ASP A 228 14.60 -2.79 2.55
C ASP A 228 13.26 -2.85 3.32
N LEU A 229 12.60 -4.01 3.36
CA LEU A 229 11.33 -4.17 4.11
C LEU A 229 11.51 -3.94 5.62
N GLY A 230 10.43 -3.60 6.33
CA GLY A 230 10.44 -3.64 7.80
C GLY A 230 10.68 -5.07 8.31
N ASP A 231 11.22 -5.21 9.52
CA ASP A 231 11.58 -6.53 10.08
C ASP A 231 10.39 -7.50 10.16
N LYS A 232 9.21 -6.98 10.50
CA LYS A 232 7.97 -7.76 10.53
C LYS A 232 7.61 -8.29 9.13
N ASP A 233 7.50 -7.39 8.15
CA ASP A 233 7.15 -7.76 6.78
C ASP A 233 8.16 -8.74 6.19
N PHE A 234 9.47 -8.52 6.42
CA PHE A 234 10.52 -9.43 6.01
C PHE A 234 10.38 -10.82 6.64
N SER A 235 10.14 -10.88 7.96
CA SER A 235 9.93 -12.15 8.66
C SER A 235 8.72 -12.89 8.11
N ASP A 236 7.61 -12.19 7.93
CA ASP A 236 6.36 -12.77 7.44
C ASP A 236 6.53 -13.37 6.04
N ILE A 237 7.16 -12.65 5.10
CA ILE A 237 7.36 -13.18 3.74
C ILE A 237 8.36 -14.36 3.69
N VAL A 238 9.41 -14.33 4.51
CA VAL A 238 10.44 -15.39 4.51
C VAL A 238 9.89 -16.68 5.10
N VAL A 239 9.11 -16.59 6.19
CA VAL A 239 8.49 -17.76 6.82
C VAL A 239 7.36 -18.31 5.94
N ARG A 240 6.53 -17.43 5.38
CA ARG A 240 5.36 -17.84 4.61
C ARG A 240 5.71 -18.44 3.24
N TRP A 241 6.71 -17.88 2.55
CA TRP A 241 7.02 -18.24 1.17
C TRP A 241 8.34 -19.01 1.06
N LYS A 242 8.27 -20.33 1.25
CA LYS A 242 9.44 -21.21 1.30
C LYS A 242 10.40 -21.05 0.13
N SER A 243 9.90 -20.97 -1.11
CA SER A 243 10.74 -20.79 -2.31
C SER A 243 11.61 -19.54 -2.23
N LEU A 244 11.10 -18.47 -1.62
CA LEU A 244 11.83 -17.22 -1.44
C LEU A 244 12.95 -17.40 -0.42
N SER A 245 12.64 -18.03 0.72
CA SER A 245 13.65 -18.34 1.75
C SER A 245 14.79 -19.20 1.20
N GLU A 246 14.48 -20.26 0.42
CA GLU A 246 15.46 -21.13 -0.22
C GLU A 246 16.31 -20.36 -1.25
N THR A 247 15.70 -19.43 -1.98
CA THR A 247 16.41 -18.57 -2.94
C THR A 247 17.38 -17.64 -2.25
N LEU A 248 16.98 -16.98 -1.14
CA LEU A 248 17.87 -16.12 -0.36
C LEU A 248 19.08 -16.89 0.18
N MET A 249 18.87 -18.13 0.64
CA MET A 249 19.96 -19.00 1.10
C MET A 249 20.93 -19.36 -0.04
N LYS A 250 20.39 -19.71 -1.22
CA LYS A 250 21.21 -19.98 -2.42
C LYS A 250 21.99 -18.76 -2.88
N ILE A 251 21.42 -17.57 -2.76
CA ILE A 251 22.10 -16.31 -3.07
C ILE A 251 23.29 -16.09 -2.15
N ILE A 252 23.14 -16.34 -0.84
CA ILE A 252 24.25 -16.28 0.12
C ILE A 252 25.34 -17.28 -0.28
N GLU A 253 24.96 -18.54 -0.48
CA GLU A 253 25.89 -19.62 -0.86
C GLU A 253 26.69 -19.24 -2.10
N PHE A 254 25.99 -18.92 -3.19
CA PHE A 254 26.58 -18.53 -4.46
C PHE A 254 27.49 -17.29 -4.30
N SER A 255 27.07 -16.27 -3.54
CA SER A 255 27.86 -15.05 -3.38
C SER A 255 29.16 -15.31 -2.61
N VAL A 256 29.10 -16.10 -1.53
CA VAL A 256 30.27 -16.50 -0.74
C VAL A 256 31.26 -17.32 -1.58
N GLU A 257 30.77 -18.25 -2.40
CA GLU A 257 31.62 -19.13 -3.22
C GLU A 257 32.46 -18.36 -4.27
N HIS A 258 32.05 -17.13 -4.62
CA HIS A 258 32.68 -16.32 -5.67
C HIS A 258 33.45 -15.10 -5.13
N LEU A 259 33.35 -14.79 -3.84
CA LEU A 259 34.17 -13.75 -3.22
C LEU A 259 35.62 -14.21 -3.07
N LYS A 260 36.56 -13.33 -3.42
CA LYS A 260 37.99 -13.55 -3.19
C LYS A 260 38.55 -12.56 -2.19
N CYS A 261 39.48 -13.06 -1.39
CA CYS A 261 40.20 -12.23 -0.42
C CYS A 261 41.30 -11.45 -1.13
N ASN A 262 41.19 -10.12 -1.12
CA ASN A 262 42.19 -9.20 -1.62
C ASN A 262 43.02 -8.68 -0.44
N TYR A 263 44.31 -9.03 -0.41
CA TYR A 263 45.24 -8.61 0.63
C TYR A 263 45.93 -7.30 0.25
N THR A 264 45.97 -6.35 1.18
CA THR A 264 46.86 -5.18 1.15
C THR A 264 47.95 -5.34 2.21
N GLU A 265 48.91 -4.42 2.27
CA GLU A 265 49.99 -4.45 3.27
C GLU A 265 49.49 -4.36 4.72
N SER A 266 48.26 -3.88 4.96
CA SER A 266 47.73 -3.62 6.31
C SER A 266 46.31 -4.17 6.57
N SER A 267 45.65 -4.72 5.56
CA SER A 267 44.26 -5.20 5.68
C SER A 267 43.93 -6.25 4.60
N TYR A 268 42.74 -6.83 4.67
CA TYR A 268 42.17 -7.57 3.56
C TYR A 268 40.69 -7.19 3.35
N SER A 269 40.20 -7.34 2.13
CA SER A 269 38.80 -7.13 1.74
C SER A 269 38.28 -8.34 0.96
N TRP A 270 36.96 -8.51 0.94
CA TRP A 270 36.29 -9.52 0.13
C TRP A 270 35.69 -8.87 -1.12
N GLU A 271 36.18 -9.24 -2.30
CA GLU A 271 35.80 -8.61 -3.57
C GLU A 271 35.61 -9.64 -4.68
N TYR A 272 34.86 -9.27 -5.72
CA TYR A 272 34.69 -10.11 -6.90
C TYR A 272 35.87 -9.96 -7.87
N PRO A 273 36.44 -11.07 -8.35
CA PRO A 273 37.44 -11.03 -9.42
C PRO A 273 36.76 -10.79 -10.78
N GLY A 274 36.84 -9.56 -11.29
CA GLY A 274 36.40 -9.25 -12.66
C GLY A 274 34.89 -9.02 -12.81
N SER A 275 34.25 -9.69 -13.76
CA SER A 275 32.83 -9.47 -14.13
C SER A 275 31.85 -10.40 -13.42
N GLU A 276 32.32 -11.21 -12.47
CA GLU A 276 31.47 -12.10 -11.67
C GLU A 276 30.41 -11.28 -10.93
N LYS A 277 29.18 -11.79 -10.92
CA LYS A 277 28.04 -11.11 -10.30
C LYS A 277 27.63 -11.91 -9.09
N GLY A 278 27.52 -11.24 -7.95
CA GLY A 278 27.02 -11.77 -6.69
C GLY A 278 26.88 -10.63 -5.69
N LEU A 279 26.54 -10.94 -4.44
CA LEU A 279 26.37 -9.92 -3.42
C LEU A 279 27.72 -9.44 -2.88
N ALA A 280 27.89 -8.12 -2.79
CA ALA A 280 28.99 -7.53 -2.03
C ALA A 280 28.96 -8.04 -0.58
N PHE A 281 30.14 -8.12 0.05
CA PHE A 281 30.27 -8.71 1.37
C PHE A 281 29.35 -8.06 2.41
N GLU A 282 29.21 -6.74 2.37
CA GLU A 282 28.32 -5.97 3.25
C GLU A 282 26.85 -6.35 3.07
N MET A 283 26.44 -6.64 1.83
CA MET A 283 25.08 -7.07 1.52
C MET A 283 24.82 -8.50 2.01
N ILE A 284 25.81 -9.39 1.93
CA ILE A 284 25.75 -10.74 2.52
C ILE A 284 25.55 -10.62 4.04
N ILE A 285 26.37 -9.79 4.69
CA ILE A 285 26.26 -9.55 6.14
C ILE A 285 24.90 -8.98 6.52
N ALA A 286 24.38 -8.01 5.76
CA ALA A 286 23.06 -7.44 6.01
C ALA A 286 21.94 -8.49 5.86
N LEU A 287 21.97 -9.29 4.80
CA LEU A 287 20.99 -10.35 4.57
C LEU A 287 21.05 -11.42 5.67
N ILE A 288 22.24 -11.88 6.05
CA ILE A 288 22.41 -12.85 7.15
C ILE A 288 21.92 -12.27 8.48
N ASN A 289 22.23 -11.01 8.76
CA ASN A 289 21.75 -10.34 9.99
C ASN A 289 20.23 -10.23 10.05
N LYS A 290 19.56 -10.06 8.91
CA LYS A 290 18.11 -9.99 8.84
C LYS A 290 17.45 -11.37 8.87
N LEU A 291 18.05 -12.36 8.21
CA LEU A 291 17.58 -13.74 8.27
C LEU A 291 17.76 -14.34 9.67
N LYS A 292 18.87 -14.07 10.37
CA LYS A 292 19.09 -14.64 11.72
C LYS A 292 18.12 -14.10 12.78
N SER A 293 17.52 -12.93 12.55
CA SER A 293 16.46 -12.40 13.42
C SER A 293 15.12 -13.11 13.22
N VAL A 294 14.97 -13.91 12.15
CA VAL A 294 13.83 -14.80 11.93
C VAL A 294 14.12 -16.15 12.62
N PRO A 295 13.38 -16.53 13.68
CA PRO A 295 13.66 -17.74 14.45
C PRO A 295 13.75 -19.01 13.61
N GLU A 296 12.86 -19.16 12.63
CA GLU A 296 12.75 -20.31 11.73
C GLU A 296 13.97 -20.46 10.81
N MET A 297 14.69 -19.37 10.53
CA MET A 297 15.83 -19.36 9.61
C MET A 297 17.17 -19.53 10.32
N SER A 298 17.24 -19.27 11.63
CA SER A 298 18.50 -19.27 12.40
C SER A 298 19.28 -20.58 12.27
N ALA A 299 18.61 -21.73 12.37
CA ALA A 299 19.24 -23.04 12.21
C ALA A 299 19.76 -23.26 10.78
N SER A 300 18.95 -22.94 9.78
CA SER A 300 19.29 -23.07 8.35
C SER A 300 20.51 -22.25 7.96
N ILE A 301 20.68 -21.05 8.54
CA ILE A 301 21.86 -20.20 8.32
C ILE A 301 23.11 -20.84 8.90
N LYS A 302 23.04 -21.32 10.14
CA LYS A 302 24.18 -21.99 10.77
C LYS A 302 24.60 -23.23 9.99
N GLU A 303 23.63 -24.01 9.52
CA GLU A 303 23.89 -25.17 8.69
C GLU A 303 24.55 -24.78 7.36
N LEU A 304 24.05 -23.75 6.67
CA LEU A 304 24.66 -23.25 5.44
C LEU A 304 26.12 -22.84 5.65
N LEU A 305 26.39 -22.04 6.70
CA LEU A 305 27.74 -21.58 7.01
C LEU A 305 28.67 -22.75 7.36
N HIS A 306 28.18 -23.74 8.11
CA HIS A 306 28.95 -24.95 8.41
C HIS A 306 29.31 -25.72 7.14
N ARG A 307 28.36 -25.94 6.22
CA ARG A 307 28.62 -26.61 4.93
C ARG A 307 29.62 -25.83 4.07
N LEU A 308 29.55 -24.50 4.04
CA LEU A 308 30.51 -23.65 3.33
C LEU A 308 31.92 -23.77 3.92
N LYS A 309 32.03 -23.86 5.25
CA LYS A 309 33.30 -24.12 5.93
C LYS A 309 33.89 -25.47 5.51
N GLU A 310 33.09 -26.54 5.49
CA GLU A 310 33.51 -27.87 5.03
C GLU A 310 33.94 -27.90 3.55
N LYS A 311 33.33 -27.05 2.71
CA LYS A 311 33.70 -26.86 1.30
C LYS A 311 35.00 -26.09 1.08
N GLY A 312 35.65 -25.58 2.14
CA GLY A 312 36.92 -24.87 2.07
C GLY A 312 36.83 -23.34 2.11
N PHE A 313 35.64 -22.77 2.38
CA PHE A 313 35.44 -21.32 2.53
C PHE A 313 35.60 -20.86 4.00
N GLU A 314 36.49 -21.50 4.77
CA GLU A 314 36.61 -21.30 6.22
C GLU A 314 36.85 -19.84 6.62
N ILE A 315 37.76 -19.12 5.96
CA ILE A 315 38.15 -17.76 6.37
C ILE A 315 36.98 -16.78 6.24
N ILE A 316 36.28 -16.78 5.10
CA ILE A 316 35.12 -15.90 4.90
C ILE A 316 33.96 -16.27 5.82
N VAL A 317 33.75 -17.57 6.08
CA VAL A 317 32.70 -18.03 7.00
C VAL A 317 33.01 -17.59 8.43
N GLU A 318 34.25 -17.71 8.91
CA GLU A 318 34.65 -17.23 10.24
C GLU A 318 34.45 -15.72 10.39
N ASP A 319 34.72 -14.95 9.34
CA ASP A 319 34.43 -13.52 9.31
C ASP A 319 32.93 -13.24 9.44
N ILE A 320 32.10 -13.95 8.68
CA ILE A 320 30.64 -13.84 8.76
C ILE A 320 30.15 -14.20 10.17
N LEU A 321 30.59 -15.33 10.73
CA LEU A 321 30.20 -15.77 12.08
C LEU A 321 30.56 -14.73 13.14
N ARG A 322 31.77 -14.17 13.05
CA ARG A 322 32.27 -13.11 13.94
C ARG A 322 31.44 -11.82 13.82
N ILE A 323 31.23 -11.31 12.61
CA ILE A 323 30.53 -10.04 12.36
C ILE A 323 29.03 -10.18 12.70
N CYS A 324 28.42 -11.28 12.28
CA CYS A 324 27.00 -11.56 12.55
C CYS A 324 26.75 -12.08 13.97
N LYS A 325 27.79 -12.30 14.79
CA LYS A 325 27.68 -12.82 16.17
C LYS A 325 26.89 -14.14 16.25
N LEU A 326 27.10 -15.01 15.27
CA LEU A 326 26.52 -16.34 15.20
C LEU A 326 27.49 -17.31 15.88
N LYS A 327 27.18 -17.72 17.11
CA LYS A 327 27.93 -18.75 17.85
C LYS A 327 27.38 -20.14 17.58
#